data_AF-A0AAV0FPI4-F1
#
_entry.id   AF-A0AAV0FPI4-F1
#
_cell.length_a   1.000
_cell.length_b   1.000
_cell.length_c   1.000
_cell.angle_alpha   90.00
_cell.angle_beta   90.00
_cell.angle_gamma   90.00
#
_symmetry.space_group_name_H-M   'P 1'
#
loop_
_entity.id
_entity.type
_entity.pdbx_description
1 polymer ?
#
loop_
_entity_poly.entity_id
_entity_poly.type
_entity_poly.pdbx_seq_one_letter_code
_entity_poly.pdbx_strand_id
1 'polypeptide(L)'
;MGSSPLAAITASKLVAKLDLKPHPEGGFYAETFRDPSVFLSKSHLPPTYKVDRPVSTSIYFLLPSASVSHLHRIPCAETWHFYSGEPITVMELNESDGSVKLTCLGPNPLGENEHVQYTVPPNVWFGAFPTKDIDISSDMKTAVKTTPPRDPENHFSLVGCTCAPAFQFEDFELARRSHLVSRFPDYESLITFLTFPETS
;
A
#
# COMPACT_ATOMS: atom_id res chain seq x y z
N MET A 1 -4.13 14.83 -40.22
CA MET A 1 -3.08 14.02 -39.58
C MET A 1 -3.77 13.26 -38.45
N GLY A 2 -4.07 11.97 -38.66
CA GLY A 2 -4.70 11.16 -37.62
C GLY A 2 -3.71 10.99 -36.48
N SER A 3 -4.05 11.45 -35.29
CA SER A 3 -3.35 11.03 -34.08
C SER A 3 -3.47 9.52 -34.02
N SER A 4 -2.35 8.81 -34.11
CA SER A 4 -2.30 7.42 -33.69
C SER A 4 -2.89 7.37 -32.28
N PRO A 5 -3.88 6.50 -31.99
CA PRO A 5 -4.37 6.38 -30.63
C PRO A 5 -3.15 6.05 -29.76
N LEU A 6 -2.84 6.92 -28.80
CA LEU A 6 -1.87 6.61 -27.75
C LEU A 6 -2.24 5.21 -27.27
N ALA A 7 -1.32 4.26 -27.40
CA ALA A 7 -1.60 2.89 -27.02
C ALA A 7 -2.10 2.90 -25.58
N ALA A 8 -3.32 2.40 -25.34
CA ALA A 8 -3.92 2.42 -24.01
C ALA A 8 -2.94 1.81 -23.00
N ILE A 9 -2.69 2.55 -21.92
CA ILE A 9 -1.87 2.11 -20.80
C ILE A 9 -2.68 1.02 -20.07
N THR A 10 -2.10 -0.17 -19.94
CA THR A 10 -2.70 -1.28 -19.20
C THR A 10 -1.77 -1.74 -18.08
N ALA A 11 -2.32 -2.39 -17.07
CA ALA A 11 -1.56 -2.95 -15.96
C ALA A 11 -0.44 -3.88 -16.45
N SER A 12 -0.74 -4.84 -17.34
CA SER A 12 0.26 -5.77 -17.90
C SER A 12 1.37 -5.09 -18.72
N LYS A 13 1.09 -3.98 -19.39
CA LYS A 13 2.12 -3.20 -20.10
C LYS A 13 3.02 -2.48 -19.12
N LEU A 14 2.48 -1.95 -18.01
CA LEU A 14 3.26 -1.27 -16.97
C LEU A 14 4.14 -2.25 -16.19
N VAL A 15 3.52 -3.26 -15.55
CA VAL A 15 3.89 -4.67 -15.76
C VAL A 15 5.31 -4.95 -16.26
N ALA A 16 5.32 -5.28 -17.55
CA ALA A 16 6.51 -5.59 -18.33
C ALA A 16 7.46 -4.40 -18.53
N LYS A 17 6.94 -3.18 -18.70
CA LYS A 17 7.77 -2.00 -19.00
C LYS A 17 8.67 -1.60 -17.83
N LEU A 18 8.16 -1.74 -16.60
CA LEU A 18 8.84 -1.35 -15.37
C LEU A 18 9.50 -2.53 -14.65
N ASP A 19 9.48 -3.73 -15.25
CA ASP A 19 10.01 -4.98 -14.67
C ASP A 19 9.45 -5.28 -13.27
N LEU A 20 8.14 -5.05 -13.09
CA LEU A 20 7.49 -5.28 -11.80
C LEU A 20 7.29 -6.78 -11.54
N LYS A 21 7.50 -7.19 -10.29
CA LYS A 21 7.34 -8.57 -9.81
C LYS A 21 6.22 -8.63 -8.78
N PRO A 22 5.53 -9.76 -8.61
CA PRO A 22 4.53 -9.90 -7.56
C PRO A 22 5.14 -9.61 -6.17
N HIS A 23 4.46 -8.81 -5.35
CA HIS A 23 4.88 -8.52 -3.97
C HIS A 23 4.23 -9.53 -3.00
N PRO A 24 4.89 -9.94 -1.90
CA PRO A 24 4.32 -10.87 -0.92
C PRO A 24 2.98 -10.43 -0.32
N GLU A 25 2.74 -9.12 -0.23
CA GLU A 25 1.49 -8.55 0.28
C GLU A 25 0.40 -8.43 -0.79
N GLY A 26 0.67 -8.77 -2.06
CA GLY A 26 -0.21 -8.50 -3.19
C GLY A 26 0.23 -7.28 -4.02
N GLY A 27 -0.33 -7.18 -5.23
CA GLY A 27 0.14 -6.22 -6.23
C GLY A 27 1.51 -6.59 -6.82
N PHE A 28 2.13 -5.63 -7.50
CA PHE A 28 3.42 -5.76 -8.16
C PHE A 28 4.36 -4.64 -7.75
N TYR A 29 5.65 -4.92 -7.64
CA TYR A 29 6.65 -3.92 -7.24
C TYR A 29 7.99 -4.10 -7.96
N ALA A 30 8.80 -3.04 -7.96
CA ALA A 30 10.22 -3.10 -8.29
C ALA A 30 10.99 -2.06 -7.49
N GLU A 31 12.10 -2.45 -6.87
CA GLU A 31 13.04 -1.51 -6.24
C GLU A 31 13.80 -0.73 -7.31
N THR A 32 13.67 0.60 -7.26
CA THR A 32 14.27 1.52 -8.24
C THR A 32 15.45 2.28 -7.67
N PHE A 33 15.53 2.36 -6.34
CA PHE A 33 16.59 3.05 -5.63
C PHE A 33 16.86 2.39 -4.27
N ARG A 34 18.14 2.29 -3.94
CA ARG A 34 18.66 1.93 -2.62
C ARG A 34 19.93 2.74 -2.41
N ASP A 35 19.95 3.59 -1.39
CA ASP A 35 21.03 4.56 -1.22
C ASP A 35 22.36 3.88 -0.82
N PRO A 36 23.40 3.89 -1.67
CA PRO A 36 24.65 3.23 -1.35
C PRO A 36 25.60 4.12 -0.52
N SER A 37 25.25 5.39 -0.28
CA SER A 37 26.18 6.38 0.27
C SER A 37 26.39 6.27 1.78
N VAL A 38 25.36 5.84 2.52
CA VAL A 38 25.37 5.74 3.98
C VAL A 38 24.71 4.44 4.42
N PHE A 39 25.39 3.73 5.32
CA PHE A 39 24.93 2.48 5.90
C PHE A 39 24.74 2.65 7.42
N LEU A 40 23.53 2.36 7.90
CA LEU A 40 23.11 2.46 9.28
C LEU A 40 23.28 1.11 9.96
N SER A 41 24.18 1.04 10.95
CA SER A 41 24.27 -0.14 11.81
C SER A 41 23.06 -0.25 12.73
N LYS A 42 22.54 -1.46 12.89
CA LYS A 42 21.43 -1.82 13.79
C LYS A 42 21.61 -1.28 15.19
N SER A 43 22.85 -1.22 15.70
CA SER A 43 23.13 -0.69 17.04
C SER A 43 22.76 0.79 17.20
N HIS A 44 22.61 1.53 16.11
CA HIS A 44 22.19 2.93 16.09
C HIS A 44 20.72 3.11 15.70
N LEU A 45 19.98 2.04 15.47
CA LEU A 45 18.56 2.05 15.11
C LEU A 45 17.68 1.70 16.32
N PRO A 46 16.39 2.11 16.31
CA PRO A 46 15.45 1.65 17.32
C PRO A 46 15.38 0.11 17.40
N PRO A 47 15.06 -0.49 18.57
CA PRO A 47 15.09 -1.94 18.76
C PRO A 47 14.17 -2.75 17.84
N THR A 48 13.18 -2.12 17.21
CA THR A 48 12.27 -2.74 16.24
C THR A 48 12.96 -3.13 14.93
N TYR A 49 14.11 -2.52 14.62
CA TYR A 49 14.91 -2.79 13.45
C TYR A 49 15.79 -4.03 13.67
N LYS A 50 15.69 -5.04 12.79
CA LYS A 50 16.32 -6.35 13.00
C LYS A 50 17.71 -6.47 12.36
N VAL A 51 18.02 -5.63 11.38
CA VAL A 51 19.25 -5.68 10.58
C VAL A 51 19.79 -4.29 10.25
N ASP A 52 21.09 -4.23 9.93
CA ASP A 52 21.75 -3.06 9.34
C ASP A 52 21.14 -2.73 7.96
N ARG A 53 21.20 -1.47 7.55
CA ARG A 53 20.56 -1.05 6.29
C ARG A 53 21.09 0.26 5.71
N PRO A 54 20.88 0.48 4.41
CA PRO A 54 20.96 1.79 3.79
C PRO A 54 20.05 2.84 4.44
N VAL A 55 20.32 4.12 4.19
CA VAL A 55 19.47 5.21 4.70
C VAL A 55 18.09 5.28 4.04
N SER A 56 17.93 4.81 2.80
CA SER A 56 16.63 4.84 2.13
C SER A 56 16.53 3.90 0.94
N THR A 57 15.29 3.58 0.58
CA THR A 57 14.91 2.83 -0.63
C THR A 57 13.70 3.48 -1.26
N SER A 58 13.55 3.32 -2.58
CA SER A 58 12.31 3.60 -3.28
C SER A 58 11.92 2.46 -4.22
N ILE A 59 10.62 2.23 -4.34
CA ILE A 59 10.03 1.23 -5.22
C ILE A 59 8.99 1.88 -6.15
N TYR A 60 8.73 1.27 -7.30
CA TYR A 60 7.42 1.33 -7.93
C TYR A 60 6.51 0.29 -7.28
N PHE A 61 5.23 0.62 -7.11
CA PHE A 61 4.19 -0.31 -6.70
C PHE A 61 2.95 -0.13 -7.58
N LEU A 62 2.42 -1.23 -8.13
CA LEU A 62 1.24 -1.26 -8.98
C LEU A 62 0.20 -2.19 -8.38
N LEU A 63 -1.01 -1.66 -8.20
CA LEU A 63 -2.14 -2.41 -7.66
C LEU A 63 -3.29 -2.43 -8.67
N PRO A 64 -3.56 -3.56 -9.35
CA PRO A 64 -4.72 -3.70 -10.21
C PRO A 64 -6.02 -3.77 -9.41
N SER A 65 -7.15 -3.46 -10.04
CA SER A 65 -8.48 -3.75 -9.50
C SER A 65 -8.62 -5.23 -9.11
N ALA A 66 -9.45 -5.50 -8.10
CA ALA A 66 -9.65 -6.81 -7.49
C ALA A 66 -8.40 -7.41 -6.80
N SER A 67 -7.33 -6.64 -6.67
CA SER A 67 -6.16 -6.97 -5.84
C SER A 67 -6.09 -6.02 -4.63
N VAL A 68 -5.43 -6.47 -3.58
CA VAL A 68 -5.15 -5.66 -2.39
C VAL A 68 -3.68 -5.75 -2.02
N SER A 69 -3.16 -4.70 -1.39
CA SER A 69 -2.00 -4.78 -0.52
C SER A 69 -2.51 -5.17 0.86
N HIS A 70 -2.21 -6.40 1.28
CA HIS A 70 -2.67 -6.93 2.56
C HIS A 70 -2.03 -6.16 3.72
N LEU A 71 -2.76 -6.08 4.84
CA LEU A 71 -2.32 -5.44 6.07
C LEU A 71 -0.97 -6.00 6.50
N HIS A 72 0.00 -5.11 6.64
CA HIS A 72 1.36 -5.39 7.03
C HIS A 72 1.91 -4.25 7.88
N ARG A 73 3.08 -4.47 8.49
CA ARG A 73 3.76 -3.47 9.31
C ARG A 73 5.25 -3.51 9.04
N ILE A 74 5.84 -2.31 9.00
CA ILE A 74 7.28 -2.09 8.88
C ILE A 74 7.72 -1.02 9.89
N PRO A 75 9.00 -1.04 10.33
CA PRO A 75 9.48 -0.14 11.37
C PRO A 75 9.88 1.24 10.84
N CYS A 76 9.94 1.44 9.53
CA CYS A 76 10.24 2.72 8.86
C CYS A 76 8.96 3.48 8.49
N ALA A 77 9.07 4.80 8.39
CA ALA A 77 8.04 5.59 7.73
C ALA A 77 8.08 5.28 6.22
N GLU A 78 6.91 5.19 5.60
CA GLU A 78 6.79 4.96 4.17
C GLU A 78 5.98 6.07 3.50
N THR A 79 6.62 6.81 2.60
CA THR A 79 5.98 7.85 1.81
C THR A 79 5.48 7.27 0.49
N TRP A 80 4.18 7.36 0.27
CA TRP A 80 3.46 6.97 -0.94
C TRP A 80 3.31 8.18 -1.85
N HIS A 81 3.58 8.00 -3.14
CA HIS A 81 3.51 9.02 -4.19
C HIS A 81 2.59 8.53 -5.30
N PHE A 82 1.49 9.23 -5.55
CA PHE A 82 0.61 8.90 -6.66
C PHE A 82 1.28 9.23 -8.00
N TYR A 83 1.33 8.29 -8.94
CA TYR A 83 1.90 8.51 -10.28
C TYR A 83 0.85 8.44 -11.39
N SER A 84 0.01 7.42 -11.42
CA SER A 84 -0.97 7.24 -12.49
C SER A 84 -2.08 6.23 -12.14
N GLY A 85 -3.11 6.18 -12.98
CA GLY A 85 -4.25 5.28 -12.83
C GLY A 85 -5.39 5.90 -12.03
N GLU A 86 -6.11 5.08 -11.28
CA GLU A 86 -7.21 5.48 -10.43
C GLU A 86 -6.76 5.63 -8.97
N PRO A 87 -7.53 6.35 -8.13
CA PRO A 87 -7.18 6.53 -6.73
C PRO A 87 -7.04 5.20 -5.97
N ILE A 88 -6.14 5.19 -4.99
CA ILE A 88 -5.85 4.09 -4.06
C ILE A 88 -6.08 4.57 -2.63
N THR A 89 -6.74 3.76 -1.82
CA THR A 89 -6.93 4.06 -0.40
C THR A 89 -5.96 3.24 0.43
N VAL A 90 -5.20 3.92 1.28
CA VAL A 90 -4.37 3.32 2.33
C VAL A 90 -5.15 3.30 3.63
N MET A 91 -5.30 2.13 4.22
CA MET A 91 -5.88 1.94 5.54
C MET A 91 -4.77 1.81 6.58
N GLU A 92 -4.90 2.52 7.69
CA GLU A 92 -3.96 2.52 8.81
C GLU A 92 -4.69 2.14 10.10
N LEU A 93 -4.10 1.23 10.87
CA LEU A 93 -4.58 0.74 12.15
C LEU A 93 -3.46 0.93 13.20
N ASN A 94 -3.60 1.94 14.05
CA ASN A 94 -2.60 2.27 15.05
C ASN A 94 -2.97 1.63 16.41
N GLU A 95 -2.23 0.60 16.79
CA GLU A 95 -2.46 -0.11 18.06
C GLU A 95 -2.09 0.70 19.31
N SER A 96 -1.28 1.75 19.18
CA SER A 96 -0.79 2.53 20.31
C SER A 96 -1.85 3.48 20.88
N ASP A 97 -2.73 4.00 20.01
CA ASP A 97 -3.80 4.93 20.38
C ASP A 97 -5.20 4.44 19.97
N GLY A 98 -5.29 3.31 19.26
CA GLY A 98 -6.54 2.74 18.76
C GLY A 98 -7.13 3.46 17.55
N SER A 99 -6.41 4.41 16.96
CA SER A 99 -6.89 5.17 15.81
C SER A 99 -6.89 4.34 14.53
N VAL A 100 -7.90 4.61 13.69
CA VAL A 100 -8.05 4.03 12.35
C VAL A 100 -8.17 5.18 11.37
N LYS A 101 -7.42 5.12 10.27
CA LYS A 101 -7.42 6.16 9.24
C LYS A 101 -7.51 5.53 7.86
N LEU A 102 -8.28 6.17 6.98
CA LEU A 102 -8.31 5.88 5.55
C LEU A 102 -7.81 7.12 4.82
N THR A 103 -6.72 6.95 4.07
CA THR A 103 -6.11 8.02 3.28
C THR A 103 -6.21 7.67 1.81
N CYS A 104 -6.95 8.46 1.03
CA CYS A 104 -7.05 8.28 -0.41
C CYS A 104 -5.94 9.05 -1.12
N LEU A 105 -5.15 8.36 -1.94
CA LEU A 105 -4.18 8.95 -2.86
C LEU A 105 -4.70 8.90 -4.29
N GLY A 106 -4.62 10.02 -5.01
CA GLY A 106 -5.20 10.13 -6.34
C GLY A 106 -4.63 11.29 -7.17
N PRO A 107 -5.06 11.43 -8.44
CA PRO A 107 -4.53 12.41 -9.37
C PRO A 107 -5.02 13.84 -9.12
N ASN A 108 -6.01 14.08 -8.24
CA ASN A 108 -6.62 15.38 -8.06
C ASN A 108 -6.16 16.07 -6.76
N PRO A 109 -5.04 16.83 -6.77
CA PRO A 109 -4.54 17.53 -5.58
C PRO A 109 -5.44 18.68 -5.09
N LEU A 110 -6.45 19.08 -5.88
CA LEU A 110 -7.41 20.12 -5.50
C LEU A 110 -8.73 19.54 -4.95
N GLY A 111 -8.91 18.22 -5.01
CA GLY A 111 -10.05 17.54 -4.42
C GLY A 111 -9.94 17.49 -2.90
N GLU A 112 -11.06 17.61 -2.20
CA GLU A 112 -11.07 17.65 -0.72
C GLU A 112 -10.59 16.34 -0.07
N ASN A 113 -10.61 15.23 -0.81
CA ASN A 113 -10.39 13.88 -0.26
C ASN A 113 -9.25 13.10 -0.97
N GLU A 114 -8.41 13.76 -1.77
CA GLU A 114 -7.31 13.09 -2.48
C GLU A 114 -5.96 13.74 -2.15
N HIS A 115 -4.97 12.90 -1.87
CA HIS A 115 -3.58 13.31 -1.71
C HIS A 115 -2.72 12.79 -2.86
N VAL A 116 -1.87 13.63 -3.44
CA VAL A 116 -0.84 13.13 -4.39
C VAL A 116 0.34 12.49 -3.68
N GLN A 117 0.50 12.74 -2.38
CA GLN A 117 1.54 12.16 -1.54
C GLN A 117 1.03 12.01 -0.11
N TYR A 118 1.38 10.91 0.53
CA TYR A 118 1.06 10.64 1.93
C TYR A 118 2.19 9.85 2.60
N THR A 119 2.35 9.94 3.91
CA THR A 119 3.34 9.14 4.65
C THR A 119 2.65 8.35 5.75
N VAL A 120 2.76 7.03 5.67
CA VAL A 120 2.35 6.12 6.75
C VAL A 120 3.42 6.18 7.85
N PRO A 121 3.03 6.41 9.12
CA PRO A 121 3.98 6.42 10.22
C PRO A 121 4.62 5.04 10.46
N PRO A 122 5.82 4.99 11.05
CA PRO A 122 6.47 3.72 11.35
C PRO A 122 5.70 2.89 12.39
N ASN A 123 5.76 1.56 12.27
CA ASN A 123 5.13 0.59 13.17
C ASN A 123 3.60 0.66 13.25
N VAL A 124 2.95 1.26 12.25
CA VAL A 124 1.49 1.21 12.06
C VAL A 124 1.16 0.02 11.17
N TRP A 125 0.06 -0.68 11.45
CA TRP A 125 -0.46 -1.68 10.50
C TRP A 125 -1.14 -0.96 9.36
N PHE A 126 -0.78 -1.25 8.13
CA PHE A 126 -1.39 -0.62 6.97
C PHE A 126 -1.48 -1.56 5.78
N GLY A 127 -2.43 -1.27 4.90
CA GLY A 127 -2.68 -2.00 3.67
C GLY A 127 -3.41 -1.08 2.70
N ALA A 128 -3.59 -1.51 1.46
CA ALA A 128 -4.19 -0.65 0.45
C ALA A 128 -5.07 -1.40 -0.54
N PHE A 129 -6.02 -0.67 -1.13
CA PHE A 129 -6.92 -1.17 -2.15
C PHE A 129 -7.28 -0.07 -3.15
N PRO A 130 -7.56 -0.39 -4.42
CA PRO A 130 -8.05 0.59 -5.37
C PRO A 130 -9.37 1.19 -4.87
N THR A 131 -9.43 2.51 -4.68
CA THR A 131 -10.52 3.18 -3.94
C THR A 131 -11.91 2.87 -4.49
N LYS A 132 -12.01 2.64 -5.80
CA LYS A 132 -13.26 2.37 -6.51
C LYS A 132 -13.71 0.90 -6.49
N ASP A 133 -12.92 -0.01 -5.90
CA ASP A 133 -13.29 -1.43 -5.77
C ASP A 133 -14.29 -1.68 -4.63
N ILE A 134 -14.38 -0.77 -3.67
CA ILE A 134 -15.27 -0.92 -2.52
C ILE A 134 -16.01 0.37 -2.22
N ASP A 135 -17.28 0.23 -1.86
CA ASP A 135 -18.06 1.28 -1.21
C ASP A 135 -17.93 1.07 0.31
N ILE A 136 -17.46 2.10 1.00
CA ILE A 136 -17.33 2.13 2.46
C ILE A 136 -18.48 2.97 3.00
N SER A 137 -19.17 2.46 4.03
CA SER A 137 -20.18 3.24 4.74
C SER A 137 -19.59 4.52 5.32
N SER A 138 -20.40 5.57 5.48
CA SER A 138 -19.95 6.87 6.00
C SER A 138 -19.34 6.80 7.40
N ASP A 139 -19.71 5.79 8.20
CA ASP A 139 -19.14 5.53 9.52
C ASP A 139 -17.82 4.73 9.49
N MET A 140 -17.39 4.27 8.30
CA MET A 140 -16.20 3.44 8.05
C MET A 140 -16.16 2.09 8.80
N LYS A 141 -17.25 1.71 9.45
CA LYS A 141 -17.29 0.55 10.37
C LYS A 141 -18.18 -0.58 9.86
N THR A 142 -19.29 -0.23 9.21
CA THR A 142 -20.44 -1.14 9.21
C THR A 142 -20.66 -1.90 7.90
N ALA A 143 -20.14 -1.45 6.76
CA ALA A 143 -20.23 -2.24 5.52
C ALA A 143 -19.12 -1.92 4.51
N VAL A 144 -18.41 -2.96 4.09
CA VAL A 144 -17.65 -2.99 2.84
C VAL A 144 -18.56 -3.65 1.81
N LYS A 145 -19.01 -2.90 0.81
CA LYS A 145 -19.66 -3.49 -0.35
C LYS A 145 -18.65 -3.48 -1.50
N THR A 146 -18.25 -4.66 -1.95
CA THR A 146 -17.46 -4.76 -3.18
C THR A 146 -18.30 -4.25 -4.34
N THR A 147 -17.74 -3.34 -5.13
CA THR A 147 -18.35 -2.92 -6.39
C THR A 147 -18.31 -4.11 -7.38
N PRO A 148 -19.12 -4.08 -8.45
CA PRO A 148 -19.02 -5.10 -9.50
C PRO A 148 -17.57 -5.24 -9.98
N PRO A 149 -17.08 -6.47 -10.27
CA PRO A 149 -15.71 -6.67 -10.72
C PRO A 149 -15.37 -5.75 -11.89
N ARG A 150 -14.24 -5.04 -11.75
CA ARG A 150 -13.73 -4.12 -12.76
C ARG A 150 -12.53 -4.78 -13.43
N ASP A 151 -12.30 -4.44 -14.69
CA ASP A 151 -11.22 -5.05 -15.47
C ASP A 151 -9.84 -4.64 -14.91
N PRO A 152 -9.05 -5.57 -14.34
CA PRO A 152 -7.75 -5.25 -13.75
C PRO A 152 -6.72 -4.76 -14.77
N GLU A 153 -6.93 -5.01 -16.07
CA GLU A 153 -6.04 -4.50 -17.10
C GLU A 153 -6.20 -3.00 -17.32
N ASN A 154 -7.42 -2.47 -17.15
CA ASN A 154 -7.76 -1.08 -17.42
C ASN A 154 -7.95 -0.25 -16.13
N HIS A 155 -8.15 -0.90 -14.98
CA HIS A 155 -8.32 -0.27 -13.68
C HIS A 155 -7.19 -0.69 -12.74
N PHE A 156 -6.30 0.25 -12.43
CA PHE A 156 -5.15 0.05 -11.56
C PHE A 156 -4.73 1.37 -10.91
N SER A 157 -3.88 1.29 -9.90
CA SER A 157 -3.16 2.41 -9.31
C SER A 157 -1.66 2.16 -9.42
N LEU A 158 -0.90 3.10 -9.96
CA LEU A 158 0.57 3.11 -9.95
C LEU A 158 1.04 4.19 -8.99
N VAL A 159 1.85 3.78 -8.02
CA VAL A 159 2.45 4.65 -7.01
C VAL A 159 3.95 4.39 -6.91
N GLY A 160 4.66 5.32 -6.28
CA GLY A 160 6.00 5.09 -5.75
C GLY A 160 5.95 5.05 -4.24
N CYS A 161 6.73 4.17 -3.62
CA CYS A 161 6.87 4.13 -2.16
C CYS A 161 8.33 4.34 -1.78
N THR A 162 8.58 5.23 -0.83
CA THR A 162 9.92 5.53 -0.32
C THR A 162 9.97 5.24 1.17
N CYS A 163 10.93 4.42 1.58
CA CYS A 163 11.21 4.09 2.97
C CYS A 163 12.50 4.76 3.42
N ALA A 164 12.46 5.42 4.58
CA ALA A 164 13.64 5.94 5.26
C ALA A 164 13.50 5.74 6.78
N PRO A 165 14.37 4.95 7.45
CA PRO A 165 15.45 4.11 6.90
C PRO A 165 14.99 3.10 5.84
N ALA A 166 15.93 2.58 5.04
CA ALA A 166 15.62 1.65 3.95
C ALA A 166 14.80 0.43 4.39
N PHE A 167 13.91 -0.01 3.49
CA PHE A 167 13.15 -1.23 3.64
C PHE A 167 14.07 -2.45 3.67
N GLN A 168 13.73 -3.40 4.55
CA GLN A 168 14.33 -4.73 4.66
C GLN A 168 13.24 -5.75 4.95
N PHE A 169 13.27 -6.88 4.24
CA PHE A 169 12.24 -7.93 4.38
C PHE A 169 12.25 -8.58 5.76
N GLU A 170 13.38 -8.56 6.46
CA GLU A 170 13.49 -9.10 7.81
C GLU A 170 12.52 -8.40 8.77
N ASP A 171 12.23 -7.11 8.56
CA ASP A 171 11.31 -6.34 9.40
C ASP A 171 9.86 -6.38 8.92
N PHE A 172 9.62 -6.86 7.70
CA PHE A 172 8.28 -6.92 7.11
C PHE A 172 7.43 -7.97 7.82
N GLU A 173 6.30 -7.54 8.35
CA GLU A 173 5.37 -8.39 9.11
C GLU A 173 3.99 -8.36 8.44
N LEU A 174 3.48 -9.52 8.01
CA LEU A 174 2.09 -9.65 7.57
C LEU A 174 1.16 -9.80 8.78
N ALA A 175 0.02 -9.13 8.72
CA ALA A 175 -0.96 -9.17 9.80
C ALA A 175 -1.62 -10.54 9.94
N ARG A 176 -1.87 -10.93 11.19
CA ARG A 176 -2.83 -12.00 11.52
C ARG A 176 -4.21 -11.39 11.67
N ARG A 177 -5.17 -11.87 10.89
CA ARG A 177 -6.57 -11.42 10.93
C ARG A 177 -7.13 -11.49 12.34
N SER A 178 -6.99 -12.64 13.01
CA SER A 178 -7.51 -12.86 14.36
C SER A 178 -6.96 -11.86 15.37
N HIS A 179 -5.67 -11.53 15.25
CA HIS A 179 -5.04 -10.51 16.08
C HIS A 179 -5.67 -9.13 15.84
N LEU A 180 -5.73 -8.65 14.59
CA LEU A 180 -6.24 -7.31 14.32
C LEU A 180 -7.73 -7.18 14.61
N VAL A 181 -8.55 -8.20 14.33
CA VAL A 181 -9.98 -8.21 14.68
C VAL A 181 -10.16 -8.09 16.19
N SER A 182 -9.33 -8.75 17.00
CA SER A 182 -9.41 -8.63 18.46
C SER A 182 -9.09 -7.22 18.98
N ARG A 183 -8.32 -6.44 18.22
CA ARG A 183 -7.87 -5.09 18.60
C ARG A 183 -8.79 -4.01 18.04
N PHE A 184 -9.39 -4.25 16.87
CA PHE A 184 -10.24 -3.33 16.13
C PHE A 184 -11.56 -4.02 15.69
N PRO A 185 -12.40 -4.49 16.62
CA PRO A 185 -13.57 -5.31 16.29
C PRO A 185 -14.58 -4.59 15.39
N ASP A 186 -14.72 -3.27 15.54
CA ASP A 186 -15.59 -2.43 14.70
C ASP A 186 -15.18 -2.42 13.20
N TYR A 187 -13.99 -2.90 12.85
CA TYR A 187 -13.44 -2.88 11.50
C TYR A 187 -13.22 -4.29 10.93
N GLU A 188 -13.83 -5.32 11.50
CA GLU A 188 -13.65 -6.72 11.12
C GLU A 188 -13.84 -6.96 9.61
N SER A 189 -14.82 -6.31 8.98
CA SER A 189 -15.07 -6.46 7.54
C SER A 189 -13.89 -6.01 6.68
N LEU A 190 -13.32 -4.82 6.98
CA LEU A 190 -12.16 -4.29 6.25
C LEU A 190 -10.89 -5.07 6.57
N ILE A 191 -10.69 -5.46 7.83
CA ILE A 191 -9.55 -6.29 8.24
C ILE A 191 -9.60 -7.63 7.54
N THR A 192 -10.76 -8.26 7.46
CA THR A 192 -10.95 -9.53 6.75
C THR A 192 -10.65 -9.40 5.27
N PHE A 193 -11.10 -8.31 4.64
CA PHE A 193 -10.82 -7.99 3.24
C PHE A 193 -9.32 -7.78 2.96
N LEU A 194 -8.60 -7.14 3.89
CA LEU A 194 -7.18 -6.81 3.74
C LEU A 194 -6.24 -7.81 4.43
N THR A 195 -6.69 -8.98 4.83
CA THR A 195 -5.81 -10.01 5.42
C THR A 195 -5.95 -11.33 4.69
N PHE A 196 -4.85 -12.07 4.61
CA PHE A 196 -4.90 -13.44 4.12
C PHE A 196 -5.84 -14.29 5.00
N PRO A 197 -6.54 -15.28 4.42
CA PRO A 197 -7.25 -16.28 5.20
C PRO A 197 -6.30 -16.98 6.18
N GLU A 198 -6.70 -17.08 7.44
CA GLU A 198 -5.96 -17.91 8.39
C GLU A 198 -6.32 -19.38 8.14
N THR A 199 -5.31 -20.22 7.92
CA THR A 199 -5.49 -21.66 7.93
C THR A 199 -5.85 -22.11 9.35
N SER A 200 -6.91 -22.91 9.46
CA SER A 200 -7.39 -23.50 10.72
C SER A 200 -6.34 -24.43 11.35
#